data_AF-A0A7J7PG69-F1
#
_entry.id   AF-A0A7J7PG69-F1
#
_cell.length_a   1.000
_cell.length_b   1.000
_cell.length_c   1.000
_cell.angle_alpha   90.00
_cell.angle_beta   90.00
_cell.angle_gamma   90.00
#
_symmetry.space_group_name_H-M   'P 1'
#
loop_
_entity.id
_entity.type
_entity.pdbx_description
1 polymer ?
#
loop_
_entity_poly.entity_id
_entity_poly.type
_entity_poly.pdbx_seq_one_letter_code
_entity_poly.pdbx_strand_id
1 'polypeptide(L)'
;MPGALVLDTEFNTQPFRLISAGFVRLGKHGEQRACAYFLIRPGGFSINERGHAFAVHKITQHAAATQGVHMHELMSWLASVLPRTTSLVGHNVKRDIQLLREEAVRAGADPLVAKCLGKLPVHDTMPMARARGMKPLSLQSVHGALFGGTGTLPDAHNALADATYTAAVFNKLFDTSQVWPIAAAFFTGHGSSCSDSAAN
;
A
#
# COMPACT_ATOMS: atom_id res chain seq x y z
N MET A 1 10.25 0.06 18.75
CA MET A 1 9.61 -0.99 17.93
C MET A 1 9.17 -0.36 16.63
N PRO A 2 9.37 -1.03 15.48
CA PRO A 2 8.91 -0.51 14.21
C PRO A 2 7.39 -0.36 14.18
N GLY A 3 6.88 0.58 13.39
CA GLY A 3 5.44 0.76 13.18
C GLY A 3 5.00 0.35 11.78
N ALA A 4 3.73 0.61 11.47
CA ALA A 4 3.11 0.17 10.23
C ALA A 4 3.64 0.92 8.99
N LEU A 5 3.59 0.26 7.84
CA LEU A 5 3.81 0.87 6.53
C LEU A 5 2.45 1.00 5.84
N VAL A 6 1.96 2.24 5.72
CA VAL A 6 0.78 2.55 4.93
C VAL A 6 1.19 2.69 3.48
N LEU A 7 0.42 2.13 2.56
CA LEU A 7 0.72 2.13 1.14
C LEU A 7 -0.53 2.32 0.28
N ASP A 8 -0.33 2.93 -0.87
CA ASP A 8 -1.29 3.07 -1.97
C ASP A 8 -0.51 3.08 -3.30
N THR A 9 -1.13 2.58 -4.37
CA THR A 9 -0.48 2.43 -5.67
C THR A 9 -1.38 2.84 -6.83
N GLU A 10 -0.77 3.48 -7.83
CA GLU A 10 -1.44 3.82 -9.08
C GLU A 10 -0.88 3.00 -10.24
N PHE A 11 -1.76 2.71 -11.21
CA PHE A 11 -1.46 1.76 -12.26
C PHE A 11 -1.84 2.25 -13.66
N ASN A 12 -1.13 1.74 -14.67
CA ASN A 12 -1.56 1.71 -16.05
C ASN A 12 -2.51 0.52 -16.28
N THR A 13 -3.40 0.57 -17.28
CA THR A 13 -4.36 -0.52 -17.54
C THR A 13 -3.99 -1.43 -18.71
N GLN A 14 -3.15 -0.98 -19.65
CA GLN A 14 -2.79 -1.74 -20.85
C GLN A 14 -1.34 -1.41 -21.27
N PRO A 15 -0.33 -2.17 -20.78
CA PRO A 15 -0.46 -3.29 -19.84
C PRO A 15 -0.75 -2.84 -18.41
N PHE A 16 -1.32 -3.75 -17.59
CA PHE A 16 -1.50 -3.50 -16.16
C PHE A 16 -0.14 -3.44 -15.45
N ARG A 17 0.31 -2.24 -15.08
CA ARG A 17 1.66 -1.96 -14.55
C ARG A 17 1.62 -0.87 -13.51
N LEU A 18 2.48 -0.97 -12.50
CA LEU A 18 2.66 0.10 -11.51
C LEU A 18 3.25 1.33 -12.19
N ILE A 19 2.67 2.50 -11.93
CA ILE A 19 3.16 3.78 -12.44
C ILE A 19 3.47 4.77 -11.33
N SER A 20 2.86 4.66 -10.15
CA SER A 20 3.35 5.33 -8.94
C SER A 20 3.00 4.57 -7.66
N ALA A 21 3.73 4.85 -6.59
CA ALA A 21 3.49 4.29 -5.27
C ALA A 21 3.76 5.33 -4.17
N GLY A 22 2.87 5.39 -3.18
CA GLY A 22 2.97 6.27 -2.03
C GLY A 22 3.07 5.45 -0.75
N PHE A 23 3.90 5.92 0.16
CA PHE A 23 4.15 5.24 1.43
C PHE A 23 4.19 6.22 2.60
N VAL A 24 3.59 5.83 3.71
CA VAL A 24 3.70 6.52 5.00
C VAL A 24 4.17 5.53 6.06
N ARG A 25 5.29 5.85 6.72
CA ARG A 25 5.79 5.06 7.85
C ARG A 25 5.21 5.63 9.13
N LEU A 26 4.40 4.84 9.81
CA LEU A 26 3.88 5.15 11.13
C LEU A 26 4.84 4.63 12.20
N GLY A 27 4.91 5.35 13.32
CA GLY A 27 5.52 4.86 14.54
C GLY A 27 4.53 4.05 15.38
N LYS A 28 4.97 3.69 16.59
CA LYS A 28 4.21 2.82 17.50
C LYS A 28 2.93 3.45 18.05
N HIS A 29 2.79 4.77 18.00
CA HIS A 29 1.63 5.50 18.49
C HIS A 29 0.82 6.13 17.33
N GLY A 30 1.01 5.65 16.10
CA GLY A 30 0.32 6.16 14.92
C GLY A 30 0.91 7.48 14.39
N GLU A 31 1.96 8.00 15.00
CA GLU A 31 2.61 9.22 14.52
C GLU A 31 3.34 8.98 13.19
N GLN A 32 3.21 9.89 12.24
CA GLN A 32 3.93 9.83 10.97
C GLN A 32 5.42 10.10 11.19
N ARG A 33 6.26 9.15 10.76
CA ARG A 33 7.72 9.23 10.91
C ARG A 33 8.44 9.56 9.61
N ALA A 34 7.90 9.12 8.48
CA ALA A 34 8.45 9.40 7.15
C ALA A 34 7.39 9.17 6.08
N CYS A 35 7.57 9.82 4.94
CA CYS A 35 6.82 9.57 3.72
C CYS A 35 7.77 9.29 2.56
N ALA A 36 7.31 8.53 1.58
CA ALA A 36 8.01 8.34 0.32
C ALA A 36 7.01 8.28 -0.83
N TYR A 37 7.36 8.91 -1.95
CA TYR A 37 6.61 8.85 -3.19
C TYR A 37 7.54 8.39 -4.30
N PHE A 38 7.07 7.48 -5.13
CA PHE A 38 7.80 6.96 -6.27
C PHE A 38 6.94 7.10 -7.52
N LEU A 39 7.37 7.93 -8.46
CA LEU A 39 6.91 7.85 -9.84
C LEU A 39 7.77 6.80 -10.55
N ILE A 40 7.15 5.90 -11.31
CA ILE A 40 7.84 4.76 -11.92
C ILE A 40 8.08 5.01 -13.40
N ARG A 41 9.35 4.92 -13.80
CA ARG A 41 9.76 4.99 -15.21
C ARG A 41 9.27 3.74 -15.96
N PRO A 42 8.51 3.89 -17.06
CA PRO A 42 8.04 2.74 -17.83
C PRO A 42 9.20 1.98 -18.46
N GLY A 43 9.40 0.73 -18.04
CA GLY A 43 10.40 -0.20 -18.59
C GLY A 43 9.73 -1.24 -19.47
N GLY A 44 9.88 -1.11 -20.79
CA GLY A 44 9.31 -2.04 -21.77
C GLY A 44 7.79 -1.95 -21.95
N PHE A 45 7.18 -0.82 -21.59
CA PHE A 45 5.77 -0.52 -21.86
C PHE A 45 5.53 0.98 -22.01
N SER A 46 4.37 1.35 -22.55
CA SER A 46 3.89 2.73 -22.62
C SER A 46 2.66 2.92 -21.73
N ILE A 47 2.55 4.11 -21.14
CA ILE A 47 1.37 4.54 -20.38
C ILE A 47 0.24 4.87 -21.36
N ASN A 48 -0.95 4.31 -21.11
CA ASN A 48 -2.13 4.58 -21.92
C ASN A 48 -2.80 5.88 -21.44
N GLU A 49 -2.37 7.01 -21.99
CA GLU A 49 -2.93 8.35 -21.71
C GLU A 49 -4.36 8.56 -22.24
N ARG A 50 -4.95 7.56 -22.90
CA ARG A 50 -6.36 7.59 -23.36
C ARG A 50 -7.27 6.68 -22.52
N GLY A 51 -6.70 5.94 -21.57
CA GLY A 51 -7.41 4.95 -20.76
C GLY A 51 -8.04 5.52 -19.49
N HIS A 52 -8.89 4.70 -18.85
CA HIS A 52 -9.51 5.03 -17.57
C HIS A 52 -8.48 5.36 -16.47
N ALA A 53 -7.37 4.63 -16.39
CA ALA A 53 -6.30 4.92 -15.44
C ALA A 53 -5.78 6.35 -15.59
N PHE A 54 -5.51 6.81 -16.81
CA PHE A 54 -5.09 8.19 -17.02
C PHE A 54 -6.18 9.20 -16.66
N ALA A 55 -7.45 8.89 -16.94
CA ALA A 55 -8.56 9.74 -16.56
C ALA A 55 -8.63 10.00 -15.03
N VAL A 56 -8.13 9.05 -14.23
CA VAL A 56 -8.09 9.09 -12.77
C VAL A 56 -6.76 9.67 -12.26
N HIS A 57 -5.62 9.04 -12.58
CA HIS A 57 -4.31 9.35 -11.96
C HIS A 57 -3.54 10.50 -12.63
N LYS A 58 -3.89 10.85 -13.88
CA LYS A 58 -3.26 11.94 -14.67
C LYS A 58 -1.73 11.84 -14.86
N ILE A 59 -1.13 10.67 -14.65
CA ILE A 59 0.30 10.43 -14.87
C ILE A 59 0.57 10.28 -16.37
N THR A 60 1.42 11.15 -16.92
CA THR A 60 1.81 11.11 -18.33
C THR A 60 3.05 10.24 -18.55
N GLN A 61 3.18 9.68 -19.75
CA GLN A 61 4.37 9.00 -20.25
C GLN A 61 5.59 9.91 -20.14
N HIS A 62 5.45 11.20 -20.49
CA HIS A 62 6.55 12.15 -20.44
C HIS A 62 7.06 12.37 -19.02
N ALA A 63 6.15 12.63 -18.06
CA ALA A 63 6.53 12.81 -16.66
C ALA A 63 7.18 11.55 -16.10
N ALA A 64 6.56 10.38 -16.33
CA ALA A 64 7.10 9.10 -15.86
C ALA A 64 8.47 8.77 -16.48
N ALA A 65 8.69 9.09 -17.75
CA ALA A 65 9.97 8.85 -18.42
C ALA A 65 11.10 9.77 -17.98
N THR A 66 10.78 11.02 -17.58
CA THR A 66 11.78 12.06 -17.25
C THR A 66 12.06 12.19 -15.76
N GLN A 67 11.05 11.95 -14.92
CA GLN A 67 11.11 12.14 -13.46
C GLN A 67 10.98 10.83 -12.68
N GLY A 68 10.56 9.75 -13.34
CA GLY A 68 10.36 8.46 -12.68
C GLY A 68 11.67 7.73 -12.39
N VAL A 69 11.66 6.96 -11.30
CA VAL A 69 12.75 6.05 -10.94
C VAL A 69 12.57 4.69 -11.61
N HIS A 70 13.64 3.91 -11.68
CA HIS A 70 13.54 2.53 -12.14
C HIS A 70 12.85 1.65 -11.08
N MET A 71 12.14 0.60 -11.53
CA MET A 71 11.45 -0.34 -10.63
C MET A 71 12.39 -0.95 -9.57
N HIS A 72 13.65 -1.22 -9.94
CA HIS A 72 14.64 -1.79 -9.02
C HIS A 72 14.95 -0.87 -7.83
N GLU A 73 14.82 0.46 -8.00
CA GLU A 73 15.05 1.44 -6.93
C GLU A 73 13.92 1.37 -5.90
N LEU A 74 12.66 1.30 -6.35
CA LEU A 74 11.52 1.05 -5.48
C LEU A 74 11.68 -0.29 -4.73
N MET A 75 12.07 -1.35 -5.44
CA MET A 75 12.24 -2.68 -4.82
C MET A 75 13.37 -2.70 -3.79
N SER A 76 14.48 -2.00 -4.07
CA SER A 76 15.60 -1.84 -3.13
C SER A 76 15.17 -1.05 -1.90
N TRP A 77 14.38 0.01 -2.08
CA TRP A 77 13.81 0.77 -0.97
C TRP A 77 12.89 -0.10 -0.12
N LEU A 78 11.97 -0.86 -0.74
CA LEU A 78 11.10 -1.81 -0.04
C LEU A 78 11.90 -2.87 0.73
N ALA A 79 12.96 -3.42 0.13
CA ALA A 79 13.84 -4.38 0.80
C ALA A 79 14.51 -3.80 2.05
N SER A 80 14.79 -2.49 2.07
CA SER A 80 15.36 -1.80 3.24
C SER A 80 14.33 -1.52 4.35
N VAL A 81 13.06 -1.29 3.98
CA VAL A 81 12.01 -0.84 4.90
C VAL A 81 11.22 -2.02 5.47
N LEU A 82 10.82 -2.98 4.64
CA LEU A 82 9.93 -4.10 5.02
C LEU A 82 10.44 -4.97 6.19
N PRO A 83 11.76 -5.26 6.34
CA PRO A 83 12.26 -6.01 7.49
C PRO A 83 12.05 -5.32 8.84
N ARG A 84 11.80 -3.99 8.81
CA ARG A 84 11.54 -3.15 9.96
C ARG A 84 10.10 -2.63 9.92
N THR A 85 9.18 -3.38 9.36
CA THR A 85 7.75 -3.06 9.32
C THR A 85 6.99 -4.14 10.09
N THR A 86 6.04 -3.75 10.94
CA THR A 86 5.25 -4.71 11.74
C THR A 86 3.95 -5.12 11.05
N SER A 87 3.38 -4.25 10.23
CA SER A 87 2.15 -4.49 9.47
C SER A 87 2.08 -3.56 8.26
N LEU A 88 1.31 -3.99 7.27
CA LEU A 88 0.93 -3.19 6.11
C LEU A 88 -0.46 -2.61 6.34
N VAL A 89 -0.67 -1.38 5.89
CA VAL A 89 -1.96 -0.69 5.98
C VAL A 89 -2.30 -0.12 4.61
N GLY A 90 -3.57 -0.16 4.24
CA GLY A 90 -4.05 0.56 3.06
C GLY A 90 -5.58 0.67 3.06
N HIS A 91 -6.13 1.16 1.96
CA HIS A 91 -7.58 1.24 1.75
C HIS A 91 -7.93 0.42 0.50
N ASN A 92 -8.61 -0.72 0.67
CA ASN A 92 -8.74 -1.74 -0.38
C ASN A 92 -7.37 -2.33 -0.83
N VAL A 93 -6.45 -2.46 0.14
CA VAL A 93 -4.98 -2.65 -0.04
C VAL A 93 -4.55 -3.96 -0.72
N LYS A 94 -5.48 -4.91 -0.85
CA LYS A 94 -5.18 -6.22 -1.46
C LYS A 94 -4.66 -6.04 -2.90
N ARG A 95 -5.22 -5.08 -3.65
CA ARG A 95 -4.82 -4.82 -5.04
C ARG A 95 -3.40 -4.27 -5.10
N ASP A 96 -3.06 -3.34 -4.22
CA ASP A 96 -1.75 -2.70 -4.14
C ASP A 96 -0.64 -3.70 -3.82
N ILE A 97 -0.87 -4.53 -2.80
CA ILE A 97 0.07 -5.59 -2.42
C ILE A 97 0.28 -6.57 -3.57
N GLN A 98 -0.79 -6.97 -4.26
CA GLN A 98 -0.68 -7.86 -5.41
C GLN A 98 0.15 -7.21 -6.53
N LEU A 99 -0.14 -5.95 -6.86
CA LEU A 99 0.59 -5.22 -7.90
C LEU A 99 2.09 -5.10 -7.55
N LEU A 100 2.43 -4.72 -6.32
CA LEU A 100 3.82 -4.65 -5.86
C LEU A 100 4.53 -6.00 -5.94
N ARG A 101 3.87 -7.09 -5.56
CA ARG A 101 4.43 -8.45 -5.65
C ARG A 101 4.70 -8.85 -7.09
N GLU A 102 3.76 -8.57 -8.00
CA GLU A 102 3.93 -8.87 -9.42
C GLU A 102 5.07 -8.06 -10.05
N GLU A 103 5.22 -6.78 -9.69
CA GLU A 103 6.36 -5.97 -10.14
C GLU A 103 7.68 -6.44 -9.53
N ALA A 104 7.70 -6.91 -8.27
CA ALA A 104 8.89 -7.49 -7.66
C ALA A 104 9.36 -8.72 -8.44
N VAL A 105 8.43 -9.60 -8.84
CA VAL A 105 8.73 -10.76 -9.69
C VAL A 105 9.24 -10.32 -11.07
N ARG A 106 8.57 -9.36 -11.73
CA ARG A 106 8.98 -8.83 -13.03
C ARG A 106 10.37 -8.18 -13.00
N ALA A 107 10.72 -7.52 -11.90
CA ALA A 107 12.01 -6.87 -11.70
C ALA A 107 13.13 -7.85 -11.31
N GLY A 108 12.82 -9.13 -11.08
CA GLY A 108 13.80 -10.09 -10.53
C GLY A 108 14.30 -9.69 -9.14
N ALA A 109 13.47 -8.97 -8.37
CA ALA A 109 13.83 -8.44 -7.06
C ALA A 109 14.02 -9.56 -6.04
N ASP A 110 14.73 -9.24 -4.95
CA ASP A 110 14.99 -10.15 -3.83
C ASP A 110 13.68 -10.84 -3.39
N PRO A 111 13.66 -12.19 -3.31
CA PRO A 111 12.54 -12.95 -2.76
C PRO A 111 12.03 -12.44 -1.41
N LEU A 112 12.88 -11.76 -0.63
CA LEU A 112 12.54 -11.11 0.62
C LEU A 112 11.41 -10.09 0.47
N VAL A 113 11.40 -9.26 -0.57
CA VAL A 113 10.33 -8.25 -0.79
C VAL A 113 8.99 -8.94 -0.99
N ALA A 114 8.95 -9.90 -1.93
CA ALA A 114 7.73 -10.67 -2.21
C ALA A 114 7.27 -11.48 -0.98
N LYS A 115 8.21 -12.04 -0.21
CA LYS A 115 7.95 -12.77 1.03
C LYS A 115 7.38 -11.85 2.11
N CYS A 116 7.98 -10.69 2.36
CA CYS A 116 7.52 -9.72 3.35
C CYS A 116 6.12 -9.20 3.01
N LEU A 117 5.89 -8.81 1.76
CA LEU A 117 4.57 -8.37 1.29
C LEU A 117 3.49 -9.47 1.44
N GLY A 118 3.88 -10.74 1.43
CA GLY A 118 2.96 -11.88 1.62
C GLY A 118 2.80 -12.38 3.06
N LYS A 119 3.63 -11.93 4.01
CA LYS A 119 3.65 -12.46 5.39
C LYS A 119 3.33 -11.43 6.47
N LEU A 120 3.54 -10.14 6.19
CA LEU A 120 3.22 -9.10 7.17
C LEU A 120 1.70 -9.05 7.41
N PRO A 121 1.25 -8.87 8.66
CA PRO A 121 -0.14 -8.57 8.96
C PRO A 121 -0.64 -7.39 8.14
N VAL A 122 -1.87 -7.48 7.62
CA VAL A 122 -2.48 -6.44 6.78
C VAL A 122 -3.70 -5.85 7.47
N HIS A 123 -3.76 -4.53 7.55
CA HIS A 123 -4.94 -3.79 8.01
C HIS A 123 -5.53 -3.00 6.83
N ASP A 124 -6.75 -3.36 6.45
CA ASP A 124 -7.48 -2.66 5.40
C ASP A 124 -8.54 -1.76 6.04
N THR A 125 -8.40 -0.46 5.82
CA THR A 125 -9.30 0.55 6.41
C THR A 125 -10.72 0.47 5.84
N MET A 126 -10.92 -0.10 4.64
CA MET A 126 -12.26 -0.25 4.06
C MET A 126 -13.12 -1.28 4.83
N PRO A 127 -12.66 -2.54 5.06
CA PRO A 127 -13.33 -3.47 5.97
C PRO A 127 -13.46 -2.94 7.40
N MET A 128 -12.45 -2.24 7.93
CA MET A 128 -12.51 -1.66 9.28
C MET A 128 -13.63 -0.61 9.38
N ALA A 129 -13.77 0.27 8.39
CA ALA A 129 -14.87 1.25 8.31
C ALA A 129 -16.23 0.56 8.16
N ARG A 130 -16.31 -0.49 7.33
CA ARG A 130 -17.53 -1.29 7.15
C ARG A 130 -17.99 -1.92 8.46
N ALA A 131 -17.08 -2.45 9.27
CA ALA A 131 -17.40 -3.03 10.57
C ALA A 131 -18.05 -2.03 11.55
N ARG A 132 -17.92 -0.72 11.29
CA ARG A 132 -18.55 0.36 12.06
C ARG A 132 -19.84 0.90 11.44
N GLY A 133 -20.36 0.23 10.43
CA GLY A 133 -21.57 0.66 9.73
C GLY A 133 -21.37 1.88 8.83
N MET A 134 -20.13 2.31 8.57
CA MET A 134 -19.86 3.46 7.70
C MET A 134 -20.25 3.16 6.25
N LYS A 135 -20.91 4.13 5.60
CA LYS A 135 -21.25 4.11 4.17
C LYS A 135 -21.33 5.55 3.64
N PRO A 136 -20.90 5.85 2.39
CA PRO A 136 -20.16 4.99 1.47
C PRO A 136 -18.75 4.65 1.98
N LEU A 137 -18.12 3.63 1.37
CA LEU A 137 -16.85 3.07 1.84
C LEU A 137 -15.61 3.53 1.06
N SER A 138 -15.74 4.50 0.15
CA SER A 138 -14.57 5.09 -0.51
C SER A 138 -13.70 5.82 0.52
N LEU A 139 -12.40 5.93 0.24
CA LEU A 139 -11.46 6.63 1.12
C LEU A 139 -11.93 8.04 1.46
N GLN A 140 -12.38 8.79 0.44
CA GLN A 140 -12.97 10.12 0.60
C GLN A 140 -14.19 10.12 1.53
N SER A 141 -15.14 9.20 1.34
CA SER A 141 -16.34 9.15 2.19
C SER A 141 -16.01 8.76 3.63
N VAL A 142 -15.12 7.79 3.83
CA VAL A 142 -14.67 7.36 5.16
C VAL A 142 -13.92 8.49 5.86
N HIS A 143 -12.99 9.15 5.16
CA HIS A 143 -12.26 10.29 5.70
C HIS A 143 -13.20 11.45 6.05
N GLY A 144 -14.11 11.83 5.14
CA GLY A 144 -15.09 12.89 5.37
C GLY A 144 -16.00 12.63 6.57
N ALA A 145 -16.43 11.37 6.75
CA ALA A 145 -17.23 10.97 7.90
C ALA A 145 -16.47 11.02 9.24
N LEU A 146 -15.15 10.78 9.23
CA LEU A 146 -14.33 10.76 10.45
C LEU A 146 -13.79 12.13 10.88
N PHE A 147 -13.53 13.02 9.92
CA PHE A 147 -12.82 14.28 10.16
C PHE A 147 -13.64 15.54 9.83
N GLY A 148 -14.85 15.38 9.28
CA GLY A 148 -15.65 16.50 8.82
C GLY A 148 -15.13 17.05 7.49
N GLY A 149 -15.79 16.69 6.39
CA GLY A 149 -15.49 17.20 5.06
C GLY A 149 -16.45 16.64 4.02
N THR A 150 -17.03 17.51 3.19
CA THR A 150 -18.07 17.14 2.20
C THR A 150 -17.60 17.31 0.75
N GLY A 151 -16.28 17.34 0.51
CA GLY A 151 -15.68 17.57 -0.81
C GLY A 151 -14.70 16.48 -1.24
N THR A 152 -14.16 16.63 -2.45
CA THR A 152 -13.06 15.81 -2.97
C THR A 152 -11.83 15.98 -2.09
N LEU A 153 -11.14 14.89 -1.76
CA LEU A 153 -9.87 14.97 -1.08
C LEU A 153 -8.88 15.76 -1.97
N PRO A 154 -8.18 16.77 -1.44
CA PRO A 154 -7.08 17.40 -2.15
C PRO A 154 -6.10 16.35 -2.65
N ASP A 155 -5.74 16.43 -3.93
CA ASP A 155 -4.85 15.48 -4.62
C ASP A 155 -5.31 14.01 -4.56
N ALA A 156 -6.62 13.74 -4.53
CA ALA A 156 -7.15 12.40 -4.70
C ALA A 156 -6.58 11.72 -5.96
N HIS A 157 -6.30 10.42 -5.88
CA HIS A 157 -5.63 9.65 -6.94
C HIS A 157 -4.17 10.05 -7.17
N ASN A 158 -3.56 10.63 -6.13
CA ASN A 158 -2.12 10.66 -5.94
C ASN A 158 -1.77 9.66 -4.84
N ALA A 159 -0.93 8.67 -5.18
CA ALA A 159 -0.56 7.59 -4.28
C ALA A 159 -0.10 8.05 -2.89
N LEU A 160 0.67 9.14 -2.77
CA LEU A 160 1.13 9.61 -1.47
C LEU A 160 0.02 10.32 -0.69
N ALA A 161 -0.82 11.11 -1.37
CA ALA A 161 -1.97 11.74 -0.74
C ALA A 161 -2.93 10.67 -0.20
N ASP A 162 -3.27 9.67 -1.02
CA ASP A 162 -4.18 8.59 -0.63
C ASP A 162 -3.58 7.71 0.48
N ALA A 163 -2.28 7.42 0.47
CA ALA A 163 -1.60 6.78 1.60
C ALA A 163 -1.65 7.63 2.88
N THR A 164 -1.57 8.96 2.77
CA THR A 164 -1.63 9.90 3.90
C THR A 164 -3.03 9.96 4.51
N TYR A 165 -4.07 10.08 3.67
CA TYR A 165 -5.45 10.01 4.16
C TYR A 165 -5.77 8.64 4.76
N THR A 166 -5.24 7.57 4.16
CA THR A 166 -5.38 6.22 4.70
C THR A 166 -4.71 6.08 6.06
N ALA A 167 -3.55 6.70 6.28
CA ALA A 167 -2.89 6.75 7.58
C ALA A 167 -3.76 7.43 8.65
N ALA A 168 -4.35 8.59 8.30
CA ALA A 168 -5.24 9.32 9.20
C ALA A 168 -6.50 8.50 9.53
N VAL A 169 -7.14 7.92 8.52
CA VAL A 169 -8.29 7.01 8.69
C VAL A 169 -7.91 5.81 9.56
N PHE A 170 -6.78 5.16 9.28
CA PHE A 170 -6.31 4.01 10.06
C PHE A 170 -6.12 4.38 11.53
N ASN A 171 -5.45 5.49 11.84
CA ASN A 171 -5.26 5.93 13.22
C ASN A 171 -6.60 6.19 13.91
N LYS A 172 -7.53 6.91 13.27
CA LYS A 172 -8.84 7.22 13.85
C LYS A 172 -9.70 5.96 14.04
N LEU A 173 -9.59 4.99 13.15
CA LEU A 173 -10.25 3.71 13.32
C LEU A 173 -9.56 2.91 14.44
N PHE A 174 -8.25 2.75 14.41
CA PHE A 174 -7.52 1.94 15.38
C PHE A 174 -7.62 2.47 16.82
N ASP A 175 -7.64 3.80 17.02
CA ASP A 175 -7.70 4.45 18.33
C ASP A 175 -9.03 4.22 19.09
N THR A 176 -10.10 3.84 18.40
CA THR A 176 -11.34 3.48 19.10
C THR A 176 -11.30 2.02 19.58
N SER A 177 -10.46 1.72 20.58
CA SER A 177 -10.60 0.62 21.55
C SER A 177 -11.34 -0.68 21.14
N GLN A 178 -11.09 -1.22 19.95
CA GLN A 178 -11.56 -2.53 19.52
C GLN A 178 -10.41 -3.30 18.88
N VAL A 179 -9.91 -4.28 19.63
CA VAL A 179 -8.94 -5.26 19.13
C VAL A 179 -9.69 -6.21 18.20
N TRP A 180 -9.34 -6.26 16.92
CA TRP A 180 -9.89 -7.25 16.01
C TRP A 180 -9.01 -8.50 16.04
N PRO A 181 -9.53 -9.68 16.44
CA PRO A 181 -8.81 -10.93 16.21
C PRO A 181 -8.69 -11.12 14.70
N ILE A 182 -7.47 -11.36 14.23
CA ILE A 182 -7.18 -11.70 12.82
C ILE A 182 -8.04 -12.93 12.49
N ALA A 183 -9.19 -12.71 11.88
CA ALA A 183 -10.04 -13.77 11.39
C ALA A 183 -9.30 -14.39 10.22
N ALA A 184 -8.81 -15.60 10.46
CA ALA A 184 -8.27 -16.51 9.47
C ALA A 184 -9.18 -16.55 8.24
N ALA A 185 -8.75 -15.94 7.14
CA ALA A 185 -9.26 -16.21 5.82
C ALA A 185 -8.08 -16.17 4.85
N PHE A 186 -7.81 -17.33 4.25
CA PHE A 186 -6.76 -17.62 3.26
C PHE A 186 -5.36 -18.01 3.79
N PHE A 187 -5.31 -19.01 4.67
CA PHE A 187 -4.25 -20.03 4.62
C PHE A 187 -4.92 -21.39 4.40
N THR A 188 -5.06 -21.80 3.15
CA THR A 188 -5.17 -23.23 2.81
C THR A 188 -3.84 -23.63 2.18
N GLY A 189 -2.98 -24.25 2.99
CA GLY A 189 -1.70 -24.77 2.54
C GLY A 189 -0.93 -25.33 3.74
N HIS A 190 -0.97 -26.65 3.88
CA HIS A 190 -0.25 -27.41 4.91
C HIS A 190 1.26 -27.11 4.86
N GLY A 191 1.88 -26.99 6.03
CA GLY A 191 3.32 -26.79 6.15
C GLY A 191 3.76 -26.83 7.61
N SER A 192 4.14 -28.02 8.03
CA SER A 192 4.54 -28.48 9.34
C SER A 192 5.53 -27.58 10.10
N SER A 193 5.44 -27.67 11.43
CA SER A 193 6.40 -27.15 12.40
C SER A 193 7.84 -27.58 12.13
N CYS A 194 8.79 -26.72 12.48
CA CYS A 194 10.12 -27.13 12.89
C CYS A 194 10.43 -26.48 14.24
N SER A 195 10.50 -27.32 15.27
CA SER A 195 11.14 -27.07 16.54
C SER A 195 12.64 -27.41 16.46
N ASP A 196 13.42 -26.59 17.15
CA ASP A 196 14.64 -26.88 17.91
C ASP A 196 16.00 -27.22 17.27
N SER A 197 17.01 -26.72 18.03
CA SER A 197 18.44 -27.07 18.14
C SER A 197 19.39 -26.46 17.09
N ALA A 198 20.61 -26.01 17.41
CA ALA A 198 21.50 -26.12 18.57
C ALA A 198 22.43 -24.88 18.60
N ALA A 199 22.80 -24.31 19.75
CA ALA A 199 24.05 -24.59 20.47
C ALA A 199 25.25 -24.90 19.56
N ASN A 200 26.15 -23.92 19.44
CA ASN A 200 27.60 -24.06 19.63
C ASN A 200 28.19 -22.69 19.95
#